data_AF-A0AA38GI19-F1
#
_entry.id   AF-A0AA38GI19-F1
#
_cell.length_a   1.000
_cell.length_b   1.000
_cell.length_c   1.000
_cell.angle_alpha   90.00
_cell.angle_beta   90.00
_cell.angle_gamma   90.00
#
_symmetry.space_group_name_H-M   'P 1'
#
loop_
_entity.id
_entity.type
_entity.pdbx_description
1 polymer ?
#
loop_
_entity_poly.entity_id
_entity_poly.type
_entity_poly.pdbx_seq_one_letter_code
_entity_poly.pdbx_strand_id
1 'polypeptide(L)'
;FESFPGSPQGSQEGHSPPPEGDCKLIHIYWSLALLSLLVLYFLIFLVLSFMLRGKAMAQYNEFRLIRNGGVMSLFLLLLSLVTMQTRAYSLVVGRSFLSLSVASAVFYYFWARNGEVIYNVILNKDEYARKFIEEMNRCPSERD
;
A
#
# COMPACT_ATOMS: atom_id res chain seq x y z
N PHE A 1 30.59 -51.62 -41.81
CA PHE A 1 31.96 -51.10 -41.85
C PHE A 1 31.85 -49.76 -42.57
N GLU A 2 31.93 -48.60 -41.92
CA GLU A 2 32.67 -48.21 -40.72
C GLU A 2 31.80 -47.43 -39.74
N SER A 3 32.17 -47.57 -38.48
CA SER A 3 31.65 -46.93 -37.28
C SER A 3 32.73 -46.01 -36.73
N PHE A 4 32.43 -44.73 -36.50
CA PHE A 4 33.21 -43.80 -35.68
C PHE A 4 32.26 -42.71 -35.14
N PRO A 5 32.54 -42.11 -33.98
CA PRO A 5 31.94 -42.52 -32.72
C PRO A 5 31.15 -41.39 -32.04
N GLY A 6 30.51 -41.77 -30.92
CA GLY A 6 29.60 -40.97 -30.11
C GLY A 6 29.96 -39.49 -29.95
N SER A 7 29.01 -38.64 -30.34
CA SER A 7 28.88 -37.33 -29.72
C SER A 7 28.30 -37.55 -28.32
N PRO A 8 28.91 -36.97 -27.27
CA PRO A 8 28.54 -37.27 -25.90
C PRO A 8 27.12 -36.81 -25.61
N GLN A 9 26.45 -37.70 -24.88
CA GLN A 9 25.15 -37.55 -24.24
C GLN A 9 24.90 -36.12 -23.74
N GLY A 10 23.64 -35.71 -23.92
CA GLY A 10 23.12 -34.49 -23.37
C GLY A 10 23.45 -34.38 -21.90
N SER A 11 24.17 -33.33 -21.55
CA SER A 11 24.01 -32.72 -20.24
C SER A 11 22.70 -31.93 -20.30
N GLN A 12 21.57 -32.63 -20.18
CA GLN A 12 20.45 -32.01 -19.49
C GLN A 12 20.96 -31.76 -18.08
N GLU A 13 21.58 -30.60 -17.87
CA GLU A 13 21.66 -30.06 -16.53
C GLU A 13 20.24 -30.12 -16.00
N GLY A 14 20.04 -31.03 -15.05
CA GLY A 14 18.83 -31.13 -14.26
C GLY A 14 18.72 -29.85 -13.47
N HIS A 15 18.35 -28.76 -14.14
CA HIS A 15 17.78 -27.58 -13.53
C HIS A 15 16.41 -28.03 -13.05
N SER A 16 16.42 -28.79 -11.95
CA SER A 16 15.25 -28.97 -11.12
C SER A 16 14.69 -27.57 -10.94
N PRO A 17 13.43 -27.29 -11.35
CA PRO A 17 12.87 -25.98 -11.10
C PRO A 17 13.08 -25.67 -9.62
N PRO A 18 13.53 -24.45 -9.27
CA PRO A 18 13.78 -24.12 -7.88
C PRO A 18 12.55 -24.52 -7.07
N PRO A 19 12.72 -25.18 -5.91
CA PRO A 19 11.59 -25.71 -5.17
C PRO A 19 10.57 -24.59 -4.99
N GLU A 20 9.35 -24.80 -5.47
CA GLU A 20 8.25 -23.86 -5.26
C GLU A 20 8.05 -23.75 -3.74
N GLY A 21 8.63 -22.69 -3.17
CA GLY A 21 8.47 -22.35 -1.76
C GLY A 21 7.04 -21.90 -1.55
N ASP A 22 6.13 -22.86 -1.39
CA ASP A 22 4.77 -22.60 -0.99
C ASP A 22 4.78 -22.18 0.48
N CYS A 23 4.45 -20.91 0.74
CA CYS A 23 4.10 -20.46 2.09
C CYS A 23 2.83 -21.21 2.53
N LYS A 24 3.00 -22.35 3.20
CA LYS A 24 1.89 -23.08 3.80
C LYS A 24 1.32 -22.25 4.92
N LEU A 25 0.04 -21.90 4.80
CA LEU A 25 -0.69 -21.18 5.81
C LEU A 25 -1.02 -22.16 6.97
N ILE A 26 -0.10 -22.29 7.92
CA ILE A 26 -0.18 -23.28 9.02
C ILE A 26 -1.42 -23.03 9.91
N HIS A 27 -1.87 -21.77 10.00
CA HIS A 27 -3.03 -21.40 10.80
C HIS A 27 -4.05 -20.56 10.02
N ILE A 28 -4.94 -21.26 9.32
CA ILE A 28 -6.09 -20.67 8.62
C ILE A 28 -6.95 -19.78 9.52
N TYR A 29 -7.12 -20.14 10.79
CA TYR A 29 -7.92 -19.35 11.75
C TYR A 29 -7.38 -17.94 11.97
N TRP A 30 -6.06 -17.76 12.03
CA TRP A 30 -5.44 -16.44 12.17
C TRP A 30 -5.68 -15.57 10.94
N SER A 31 -5.59 -16.16 9.75
CA SER A 31 -5.89 -15.44 8.50
C SER A 31 -7.36 -15.04 8.42
N LEU A 32 -8.28 -15.93 8.81
CA LEU A 32 -9.72 -15.63 8.87
C LEU A 32 -10.05 -14.53 9.89
N ALA A 33 -9.43 -14.57 11.07
CA ALA A 33 -9.62 -13.55 12.11
C ALA A 33 -9.08 -12.18 11.69
N LEU A 34 -7.91 -12.13 11.03
CA LEU A 34 -7.37 -10.89 10.48
C LEU A 34 -8.24 -10.34 9.35
N LEU A 35 -8.76 -11.22 8.48
CA LEU A 35 -9.67 -10.83 7.41
C LEU A 35 -10.98 -10.26 7.96
N SER A 36 -11.57 -10.90 8.98
CA SER A 36 -12.81 -10.41 9.60
C SER A 36 -12.62 -9.08 10.31
N LEU A 37 -11.50 -8.90 11.02
CA LEU A 37 -11.12 -7.63 11.63
C LEU A 37 -10.98 -6.53 10.58
N LEU A 38 -10.38 -6.82 9.43
CA LEU A 38 -10.21 -5.87 8.35
C LEU A 38 -11.57 -5.40 7.78
N VAL A 39 -12.51 -6.33 7.57
CA VAL A 39 -13.88 -6.01 7.12
C VAL A 39 -14.59 -5.15 8.17
N LEU A 40 -14.46 -5.47 9.46
CA LEU A 40 -15.02 -4.68 10.54
C LEU A 40 -14.47 -3.24 10.55
N TYR A 41 -13.15 -3.07 10.43
CA TYR A 41 -12.51 -1.76 10.32
C TYR A 41 -13.03 -0.98 9.11
N PHE A 42 -13.21 -1.64 7.98
CA PHE A 42 -13.75 -1.02 6.78
C PHE A 42 -15.21 -0.54 6.97
N LEU A 43 -16.05 -1.33 7.64
CA LEU A 43 -17.43 -0.93 7.96
C LEU A 43 -17.47 0.27 8.90
N ILE A 44 -16.64 0.27 9.96
CA ILE A 44 -16.51 1.41 10.87
C ILE A 44 -16.08 2.66 10.08
N PHE A 45 -15.08 2.52 9.21
CA PHE A 45 -14.62 3.59 8.34
C PHE A 45 -15.73 4.15 7.44
N LEU A 46 -16.58 3.31 6.85
CA LEU A 46 -17.71 3.75 6.03
C LEU A 46 -18.75 4.52 6.85
N VAL A 47 -19.10 4.02 8.04
CA VAL A 47 -20.05 4.69 8.93
C VAL A 47 -19.53 6.07 9.34
N LEU A 48 -18.27 6.14 9.78
CA LEU A 48 -17.63 7.41 10.14
C LEU A 48 -17.58 8.36 8.94
N SER A 49 -17.18 7.88 7.76
CA SER A 49 -17.13 8.68 6.53
C SER A 49 -18.50 9.23 6.14
N PHE A 50 -19.57 8.44 6.30
CA PHE A 50 -20.93 8.87 6.01
C PHE A 50 -21.44 9.91 7.03
N MET A 51 -21.20 9.67 8.32
CA MET A 51 -21.56 10.61 9.39
C MET A 51 -20.82 11.95 9.28
N LEU A 52 -19.54 11.92 8.87
CA LEU A 52 -18.71 13.11 8.70
C LEU A 52 -19.07 13.92 7.45
N ARG A 53 -19.60 13.28 6.41
CA ARG A 53 -20.03 13.94 5.16
C ARG A 53 -21.07 15.04 5.39
N GLY A 54 -21.90 14.91 6.43
CA GLY A 54 -22.94 15.88 6.77
C GLY A 54 -22.55 16.94 7.80
N LYS A 55 -21.42 16.81 8.50
CA LYS A 55 -21.07 17.66 9.67
C LYS A 55 -19.74 18.41 9.54
N ALA A 56 -18.76 17.89 8.79
CA ALA A 56 -17.43 18.50 8.69
C ALA A 56 -17.26 19.20 7.33
N MET A 57 -17.77 20.44 7.24
CA MET A 57 -17.48 21.30 6.10
C MET A 57 -16.11 21.99 6.26
N ALA A 58 -15.33 21.89 5.19
CA ALA A 58 -14.33 22.83 4.69
C ALA A 58 -12.95 22.99 5.37
N GLN A 59 -12.75 22.77 6.67
CA GLN A 59 -11.50 23.29 7.27
C GLN A 59 -10.26 22.38 7.17
N TYR A 60 -10.41 21.08 6.89
CA TYR A 60 -9.27 20.14 6.81
C TYR A 60 -9.33 19.27 5.55
N ASN A 61 -8.36 19.48 4.64
CA ASN A 61 -8.09 18.65 3.46
C ASN A 61 -7.90 17.15 3.80
N GLU A 62 -7.65 16.85 5.08
CA GLU A 62 -7.43 15.52 5.64
C GLU A 62 -8.63 14.57 5.47
N PHE A 63 -9.87 15.05 5.56
CA PHE A 63 -11.05 14.17 5.39
C PHE A 63 -11.17 13.63 3.96
N ARG A 64 -10.82 14.45 2.96
CA ARG A 64 -10.80 14.02 1.55
C ARG A 64 -9.71 12.97 1.33
N LEU A 65 -8.56 13.14 1.98
CA LEU A 65 -7.45 12.18 1.94
C LEU A 65 -7.83 10.84 2.58
N ILE A 66 -8.47 10.87 3.76
CA ILE A 66 -8.96 9.69 4.47
C ILE A 66 -9.95 8.92 3.59
N ARG A 67 -10.93 9.61 2.99
CA ARG A 67 -11.93 9.00 2.09
C ARG A 67 -11.30 8.35 0.87
N ASN A 68 -10.46 9.08 0.14
CA ASN A 68 -9.72 8.53 -1.01
C ASN A 68 -8.85 7.35 -0.57
N GLY A 69 -8.33 7.43 0.65
CA GLY A 69 -7.57 6.37 1.25
C GLY A 69 -8.36 5.08 1.43
N GLY A 70 -9.55 5.15 2.01
CA GLY A 70 -10.41 3.97 2.16
C GLY A 70 -10.78 3.32 0.82
N VAL A 71 -10.99 4.12 -0.24
CA VAL A 71 -11.23 3.60 -1.59
C VAL A 71 -10.01 2.85 -2.13
N MET A 72 -8.81 3.40 -1.96
CA MET A 72 -7.57 2.72 -2.37
C MET A 72 -7.32 1.43 -1.57
N SER A 73 -7.58 1.43 -0.27
CA SER A 73 -7.49 0.23 0.57
C SER A 73 -8.48 -0.86 0.12
N LEU A 74 -9.72 -0.49 -0.24
CA LEU A 74 -10.70 -1.43 -0.80
C LEU A 74 -10.20 -2.03 -2.13
N PHE A 75 -9.65 -1.19 -3.01
CA PHE A 75 -9.10 -1.65 -4.28
C PHE A 75 -7.95 -2.65 -4.09
N LEU A 76 -7.01 -2.36 -3.17
CA LEU A 76 -5.92 -3.26 -2.83
C LEU A 76 -6.41 -4.58 -2.20
N LEU A 77 -7.47 -4.53 -1.38
CA LEU A 77 -8.09 -5.73 -0.81
C LEU A 77 -8.67 -6.62 -1.92
N LEU A 78 -9.45 -6.04 -2.83
CA LEU A 78 -10.01 -6.77 -3.97
C LEU A 78 -8.92 -7.34 -4.86
N LEU A 79 -7.87 -6.57 -5.13
CA LEU A 79 -6.72 -7.02 -5.91
C LEU A 79 -6.00 -8.20 -5.25
N SER A 80 -5.85 -8.16 -3.92
CA SER A 80 -5.27 -9.27 -3.14
C SER A 80 -6.16 -10.52 -3.21
N LEU A 81 -7.48 -10.37 -3.09
CA LEU A 81 -8.43 -11.48 -3.22
C LEU A 81 -8.37 -12.12 -4.62
N VAL A 82 -8.35 -11.31 -5.69
CA VAL A 82 -8.20 -11.80 -7.07
C VAL A 82 -6.87 -12.53 -7.24
N THR A 83 -5.78 -12.00 -6.67
CA THR A 83 -4.44 -12.62 -6.73
C THR A 83 -4.41 -13.97 -6.01
N MET A 84 -5.14 -14.10 -4.89
CA MET A 84 -5.30 -15.39 -4.20
C MET A 84 -6.15 -16.38 -5.01
N GLN A 85 -7.29 -15.94 -5.54
CA GLN A 85 -8.22 -16.80 -6.30
C GLN A 85 -7.58 -17.32 -7.60
N THR A 86 -6.85 -16.46 -8.31
CA THR A 86 -6.15 -16.82 -9.56
C THR A 86 -4.84 -17.57 -9.32
N ARG A 87 -4.43 -17.72 -8.06
CA ARG A 87 -3.10 -18.22 -7.66
C ARG A 87 -1.94 -17.46 -8.29
N ALA A 88 -2.16 -16.21 -8.74
CA ALA A 88 -1.11 -15.37 -9.30
C ALA A 88 0.01 -15.09 -8.30
N TYR A 89 -0.21 -15.33 -7.00
CA TYR A 89 0.85 -15.30 -5.99
C TYR A 89 1.94 -16.37 -6.21
N SER A 90 1.72 -17.45 -6.96
CA SER A 90 2.81 -18.41 -7.26
C SER A 90 3.77 -17.86 -8.31
N LEU A 91 3.27 -16.96 -9.17
CA LEU A 91 4.05 -16.34 -10.24
C LEU A 91 4.80 -15.11 -9.74
N VAL A 92 6.06 -14.97 -10.17
CA VAL A 92 6.91 -13.80 -9.85
C VAL A 92 6.22 -12.50 -10.26
N VAL A 93 5.65 -12.46 -11.46
CA VAL A 93 4.93 -11.29 -12.00
C VAL A 93 3.78 -10.86 -11.09
N GLY A 94 2.99 -11.81 -10.57
CA GLY A 94 1.87 -11.51 -9.68
C GLY A 94 2.33 -10.95 -8.33
N ARG A 95 3.40 -11.51 -7.75
CA ARG A 95 4.03 -10.97 -6.52
C ARG A 95 4.56 -9.56 -6.73
N SER A 96 5.28 -9.33 -7.83
CA SER A 96 5.84 -8.01 -8.16
C SER A 96 4.74 -6.97 -8.38
N PHE A 97 3.65 -7.34 -9.05
CA PHE A 97 2.52 -6.44 -9.29
C PHE A 97 1.81 -6.05 -7.98
N LEU A 98 1.60 -7.02 -7.08
CA LEU A 98 0.99 -6.75 -5.77
C LEU A 98 1.88 -5.81 -4.93
N SER A 99 3.18 -6.08 -4.87
CA SER A 99 4.14 -5.24 -4.16
C SER A 99 4.21 -3.82 -4.73
N LEU A 100 4.21 -3.68 -6.05
CA LEU A 100 4.17 -2.38 -6.72
C LEU A 100 2.88 -1.63 -6.41
N SER A 101 1.74 -2.32 -6.40
CA SER A 101 0.44 -1.73 -6.07
C SER A 101 0.43 -1.17 -4.65
N VAL A 102 0.93 -1.94 -3.67
CA VAL A 102 1.06 -1.47 -2.28
C VAL A 102 2.04 -0.31 -2.18
N ALA A 103 3.21 -0.40 -2.83
CA ALA A 103 4.21 0.68 -2.82
C ALA A 103 3.64 1.99 -3.41
N SER A 104 2.89 1.89 -4.51
CA SER A 104 2.25 3.05 -5.14
C SER A 104 1.23 3.73 -4.22
N ALA A 105 0.48 2.95 -3.44
CA ALA A 105 -0.46 3.48 -2.46
C ALA A 105 0.27 4.21 -1.33
N VAL A 106 1.35 3.62 -0.78
CA VAL A 106 2.18 4.28 0.25
C VAL A 106 2.75 5.60 -0.28
N PHE A 107 3.27 5.59 -1.51
CA PHE A 107 3.81 6.79 -2.15
C PHE A 107 2.74 7.87 -2.36
N TYR A 108 1.54 7.48 -2.77
CA TYR A 108 0.41 8.39 -2.90
C TYR A 108 0.07 9.07 -1.57
N TYR A 109 -0.07 8.32 -0.47
CA TYR A 109 -0.37 8.93 0.83
C TYR A 109 0.75 9.82 1.35
N PHE A 110 2.00 9.44 1.12
CA PHE A 110 3.15 10.26 1.50
C PHE A 110 3.08 11.63 0.84
N TRP A 111 2.89 11.68 -0.48
CA TRP A 111 2.82 12.94 -1.22
C TRP A 111 1.53 13.72 -0.98
N ALA A 112 0.40 13.04 -0.86
CA ALA A 112 -0.87 13.71 -0.61
C ALA A 112 -0.93 14.37 0.78
N ARG A 113 -0.13 13.89 1.76
CA ARG A 113 -0.02 14.50 3.09
C ARG A 113 1.13 15.51 3.19
N ASN A 114 2.30 15.20 2.64
CA ASN A 114 3.52 15.98 2.86
C ASN A 114 3.90 16.88 1.68
N GLY A 115 3.32 16.66 0.49
CA GLY A 115 3.74 17.33 -0.74
C GLY A 115 3.60 18.83 -0.69
N GLU A 116 2.51 19.34 -0.09
CA GLU A 116 2.29 20.78 0.06
C GLU A 116 3.32 21.43 1.00
N VAL A 117 3.62 20.78 2.12
CA VAL A 117 4.65 21.25 3.07
C VAL A 117 6.03 21.25 2.40
N ILE A 118 6.39 20.16 1.72
CA ILE A 118 7.67 20.03 1.00
C ILE A 118 7.78 21.10 -0.09
N TYR A 119 6.72 21.31 -0.89
CA TYR A 119 6.68 22.33 -1.93
C TYR A 119 6.92 23.74 -1.35
N ASN A 120 6.20 24.08 -0.28
CA ASN A 120 6.31 25.39 0.36
C ASN A 120 7.69 25.63 1.01
N VAL A 121 8.29 24.61 1.62
CA VAL A 121 9.63 24.70 2.22
C VAL A 121 10.72 24.83 1.15
N ILE A 122 10.59 24.16 0.01
CA ILE A 122 11.61 24.17 -1.06
C ILE A 122 11.51 25.42 -1.93
N LEU A 123 10.29 25.83 -2.31
CA LEU A 123 10.09 26.87 -3.33
C LEU A 123 9.67 28.25 -2.77
N ASN A 124 9.00 28.30 -1.61
CA ASN A 124 8.49 29.55 -1.01
C ASN A 124 8.90 29.68 0.47
N LYS A 125 10.18 29.41 0.74
CA LYS A 125 10.74 29.31 2.10
C LYS A 125 10.46 30.53 2.97
N ASP A 126 10.62 31.74 2.42
CA ASP A 126 10.51 33.00 3.17
C ASP A 126 9.06 33.39 3.49
N GLU A 127 8.10 33.00 2.65
CA GLU A 127 6.68 33.23 2.90
C GLU A 127 6.13 32.18 3.87
N TYR A 128 6.57 30.93 3.75
CA TYR A 128 6.22 29.86 4.67
C TYR A 128 6.76 30.12 6.08
N ALA A 129 8.02 30.56 6.22
CA ALA A 129 8.61 30.91 7.50
C ALA A 129 7.86 32.06 8.20
N ARG A 130 7.42 33.07 7.45
CA ARG A 130 6.60 34.17 8.00
C ARG A 130 5.26 33.68 8.52
N LYS A 131 4.51 32.90 7.74
CA LYS A 131 3.23 32.33 8.16
C LYS A 131 3.38 31.42 9.39
N PHE A 132 4.44 30.61 9.42
CA PHE A 132 4.71 29.73 10.56
C PHE A 132 5.02 30.49 11.86
N ILE A 133 5.83 31.56 11.78
CA ILE A 133 6.13 32.42 12.95
C ILE A 133 4.87 33.16 13.41
N GLU A 134 4.06 33.66 12.48
CA GLU A 134 2.80 34.34 12.78
C GLU A 134 1.80 33.39 13.48
N GLU A 135 1.74 32.13 13.05
CA GLU A 135 0.89 31.10 13.65
C GLU A 135 1.39 30.64 15.03
N MET A 136 2.71 30.51 15.23
CA MET A 136 3.29 30.28 16.57
C MET A 136 2.96 31.42 17.54
N ASN A 137 3.04 32.67 17.08
CA ASN A 137 2.77 33.84 17.94
C ASN A 137 1.27 34.01 18.25
N ARG A 138 0.39 33.33 17.51
CA ARG A 138 -1.05 33.35 17.70
C ARG A 138 -1.53 32.33 18.75
N CYS A 139 -0.74 31.30 19.02
CA CYS A 139 -0.98 30.41 20.15
C CYS A 139 -0.56 31.12 21.44
N PRO A 140 -1.48 31.44 22.35
CA PRO A 140 -1.09 31.99 23.63
C PRO A 140 -0.26 30.95 24.36
N SER A 141 0.92 31.37 24.81
CA SER A 141 1.70 30.64 25.81
C SER A 141 0.81 30.45 27.04
N GLU A 142 0.16 29.28 27.18
CA GLU A 142 -0.34 28.81 28.47
C GLU A 142 0.86 28.55 29.37
N ARG A 143 1.39 29.64 29.92
CA ARG A 143 2.34 29.67 31.02
C ARG A 143 2.26 31.04 31.66
N ASP A 144 1.21 31.20 32.46
CA ASP A 144 1.19 31.94 33.73
C ASP A 144 0.37 31.12 34.73
#